data_AF-A0A1Z8JK47-F1
#
_entry.id   AF-A0A1Z8JK47-F1
#
_cell.length_a   1.000
_cell.length_b   1.000
_cell.length_c   1.000
_cell.angle_alpha   90.00
_cell.angle_beta   90.00
_cell.angle_gamma   90.00
#
_symmetry.space_group_name_H-M   'P 1'
#
loop_
_entity.id
_entity.type
_entity.pdbx_description
1 polymer ?
#
loop_
_entity_poly.entity_id
_entity_poly.type
_entity_poly.pdbx_seq_one_letter_code
_entity_poly.pdbx_strand_id
1 'polypeptide(L)'
;MSKHVKSQSTRAFENTSTNVAASQMRNHLNSLVDSVPESVPAEERQRFENEMDSFFALFRRYINEKSSVSNTLDWDKITSPSVDEVVSYKGLEENLNHPKNFDKLAVLN
;
A
#
# COMPACT_ATOMS: atom_id res chain seq x y z
N MET A 1 32.38 5.55 -13.46
CA MET A 1 31.52 4.55 -14.13
C MET A 1 30.28 5.27 -14.67
N SER A 2 30.13 5.30 -15.99
CA SER A 2 29.07 6.04 -16.69
C SER A 2 27.70 5.42 -16.39
N LYS A 3 26.82 6.16 -15.70
CA LYS A 3 25.41 5.78 -15.54
C LYS A 3 24.76 5.91 -16.93
N HIS A 4 24.37 4.80 -17.52
CA HIS A 4 23.62 4.76 -18.78
C HIS A 4 22.32 5.56 -18.60
N VAL A 5 22.25 6.77 -19.15
CA VAL A 5 21.04 7.58 -19.16
C VAL A 5 20.06 6.90 -20.11
N LYS A 6 18.97 6.34 -19.57
CA LYS A 6 17.91 5.74 -20.40
C LYS A 6 17.38 6.79 -21.39
N SER A 7 17.31 6.44 -22.67
CA SER A 7 16.72 7.28 -23.72
C SER A 7 15.26 7.61 -23.39
N GLN A 8 14.78 8.78 -23.82
CA GLN A 8 13.37 9.19 -23.71
C GLN A 8 12.42 8.14 -24.29
N SER A 9 12.82 7.47 -25.38
CA SER A 9 12.07 6.37 -25.99
C SER A 9 11.93 5.15 -25.08
N THR A 10 12.96 4.79 -24.31
CA THR A 10 12.92 3.68 -23.36
C THR A 10 11.97 3.97 -22.20
N ARG A 11 11.97 5.21 -21.68
CA ARG A 11 11.05 5.62 -20.61
C ARG A 11 9.59 5.66 -21.07
N ALA A 12 9.34 6.15 -22.28
CA ALA A 12 8.00 6.16 -22.88
C ALA A 12 7.45 4.73 -23.09
N PHE A 13 8.31 3.79 -23.51
CA PHE A 13 7.95 2.39 -23.67
C PHE A 13 7.64 1.70 -22.33
N GLU A 14 8.47 1.92 -21.29
CA GLU A 14 8.24 1.40 -19.94
C GLU A 14 6.92 1.92 -19.34
N ASN A 15 6.62 3.21 -19.52
CA ASN A 15 5.36 3.81 -19.08
C ASN A 15 4.15 3.23 -19.83
N THR A 16 4.25 3.07 -21.14
CA THR A 16 3.17 2.49 -21.96
C THR A 16 2.90 1.04 -21.55
N SER A 17 3.97 0.25 -21.36
CA SER A 17 3.85 -1.15 -20.93
C SER A 17 3.22 -1.28 -19.54
N THR A 18 3.58 -0.38 -18.62
CA THR A 18 3.00 -0.30 -17.26
C THR A 18 1.51 0.03 -17.30
N ASN A 19 1.11 1.00 -18.13
CA ASN A 19 -0.29 1.37 -18.29
C ASN A 19 -1.12 0.25 -18.91
N VAL A 20 -0.57 -0.48 -19.89
CA VAL A 20 -1.24 -1.64 -20.50
C VAL A 20 -1.46 -2.75 -19.46
N ALA A 21 -0.43 -3.09 -18.68
CA ALA A 21 -0.54 -4.10 -17.63
C ALA A 21 -1.57 -3.71 -16.55
N ALA A 22 -1.63 -2.43 -16.16
CA ALA A 22 -2.65 -1.93 -15.24
C ALA A 22 -4.07 -2.07 -15.81
N SER A 23 -4.29 -1.68 -17.07
CA SER A 23 -5.61 -1.81 -17.71
C SER A 23 -6.05 -3.28 -17.83
N GLN A 24 -5.13 -4.19 -18.18
CA GLN A 24 -5.42 -5.62 -18.22
C GLN A 24 -5.85 -6.15 -16.84
N MET A 25 -5.13 -5.76 -15.78
CA MET A 25 -5.48 -6.18 -14.43
C MET A 25 -6.85 -5.65 -14.00
N ARG A 26 -7.17 -4.39 -14.32
CA ARG A 26 -8.49 -3.80 -14.02
C ARG A 26 -9.61 -4.60 -14.68
N ASN A 27 -9.43 -4.98 -15.95
CA ASN A 27 -10.42 -5.77 -16.67
C ASN A 27 -10.64 -7.14 -16.03
N HIS A 28 -9.57 -7.83 -15.62
CA HIS A 28 -9.68 -9.13 -14.95
C HIS A 28 -10.41 -9.03 -13.60
N LEU A 29 -10.12 -7.99 -12.82
CA LEU A 29 -10.78 -7.76 -11.54
C LEU A 29 -12.27 -7.44 -11.72
N ASN A 30 -12.63 -6.65 -12.74
CA ASN A 30 -14.03 -6.41 -13.08
C ASN A 30 -14.73 -7.70 -13.50
N SER A 31 -14.10 -8.51 -14.36
CA SER A 31 -14.65 -9.83 -14.72
C SER A 31 -14.81 -10.76 -13.52
N LEU A 32 -13.93 -10.65 -12.52
CA LEU A 32 -14.05 -11.41 -11.28
C LEU A 32 -15.24 -10.94 -10.45
N VAL A 33 -15.47 -9.63 -10.32
CA VAL A 33 -16.67 -9.07 -9.68
C VAL A 33 -17.95 -9.48 -10.42
N ASP A 34 -17.93 -9.51 -11.75
CA ASP A 34 -19.05 -9.93 -12.57
C ASP A 34 -19.35 -11.43 -12.47
N SER A 35 -18.37 -12.24 -12.10
CA SER A 35 -18.54 -13.68 -11.89
C SER A 35 -19.24 -14.05 -10.57
N VAL A 36 -19.48 -13.06 -9.69
CA VAL A 36 -20.18 -13.27 -8.42
C VAL A 36 -21.64 -13.65 -8.70
N PRO A 37 -22.13 -14.79 -8.17
CA PRO A 37 -23.51 -15.23 -8.40
C PRO A 37 -24.54 -14.21 -7.91
N GLU A 38 -25.65 -14.07 -8.64
CA GLU A 38 -26.78 -13.18 -8.24
C GLU A 38 -27.42 -13.58 -6.91
N SER A 39 -27.22 -14.82 -6.46
CA SER A 39 -27.67 -15.31 -5.16
C SER A 39 -26.91 -14.67 -3.98
N VAL A 40 -25.75 -14.06 -4.22
CA VAL A 40 -24.98 -13.35 -3.20
C VAL A 40 -25.63 -11.99 -2.94
N PRO A 41 -25.83 -11.59 -1.67
CA PRO A 41 -26.39 -10.29 -1.34
C PRO A 41 -25.61 -9.14 -2.00
N ALA A 42 -26.33 -8.13 -2.48
CA ALA A 42 -25.72 -6.96 -3.14
C ALA A 42 -24.67 -6.27 -2.25
N GLU A 43 -24.85 -6.26 -0.93
CA GLU A 43 -23.89 -5.71 0.02
C GLU A 43 -22.56 -6.49 0.03
N GLU A 44 -22.62 -7.82 0.00
CA GLU A 44 -21.41 -8.66 -0.03
C GLU A 44 -20.67 -8.51 -1.36
N ARG A 45 -21.41 -8.42 -2.48
CA ARG A 45 -20.82 -8.10 -3.79
C ARG A 45 -20.12 -6.74 -3.78
N GLN A 46 -20.72 -5.72 -3.17
CA GLN A 46 -20.10 -4.40 -3.04
C GLN A 46 -18.83 -4.43 -2.17
N ARG A 47 -18.83 -5.19 -1.07
CA ARG A 47 -17.63 -5.38 -0.24
C ARG A 47 -16.50 -6.01 -1.04
N PHE A 48 -16.81 -7.05 -1.82
CA PHE A 48 -15.84 -7.70 -2.69
C PHE A 48 -15.29 -6.75 -3.78
N GLU A 49 -16.15 -5.95 -4.40
CA GLU A 49 -15.71 -4.92 -5.36
C GLU A 49 -14.74 -3.92 -4.72
N ASN A 50 -15.02 -3.46 -3.49
CA ASN A 50 -14.14 -2.57 -2.74
C ASN A 50 -12.77 -3.22 -2.44
N GLU A 51 -12.75 -4.53 -2.16
CA GLU A 51 -11.50 -5.29 -1.98
C GLU A 51 -10.71 -5.38 -3.31
N MET A 52 -11.39 -5.60 -4.44
CA MET A 52 -10.76 -5.61 -5.76
C MET A 52 -10.17 -4.25 -6.15
N ASP A 53 -10.88 -3.16 -5.81
CA ASP A 53 -10.39 -1.79 -5.97
C ASP A 53 -9.15 -1.53 -5.09
N SER A 54 -9.18 -1.97 -3.84
CA SER A 54 -8.07 -1.85 -2.90
C SER A 54 -6.84 -2.63 -3.38
N PHE A 55 -7.04 -3.85 -3.87
CA PHE A 55 -5.99 -4.65 -4.49
C PHE A 55 -5.43 -3.96 -5.74
N PHE A 56 -6.29 -3.43 -6.61
CA PHE A 56 -5.86 -2.73 -7.82
C PHE A 56 -4.99 -1.51 -7.49
N ALA A 57 -5.33 -0.76 -6.45
CA ALA A 57 -4.53 0.37 -5.97
C ALA A 57 -3.11 -0.09 -5.56
N LEU A 58 -2.99 -1.20 -4.82
CA LEU A 58 -1.70 -1.78 -4.44
C LEU A 58 -0.92 -2.31 -5.66
N PHE A 59 -1.59 -2.97 -6.60
CA PHE A 59 -0.98 -3.50 -7.82
C PHE A 59 -0.41 -2.37 -8.69
N ARG A 60 -1.17 -1.29 -8.88
CA ARG A 60 -0.72 -0.11 -9.62
C ARG A 60 0.49 0.52 -8.95
N ARG A 61 0.47 0.66 -7.62
CA ARG A 61 1.62 1.13 -6.85
C ARG A 61 2.84 0.22 -7.07
N TYR A 62 2.66 -1.09 -7.00
CA TYR A 62 3.74 -2.06 -7.22
C TYR A 62 4.40 -1.92 -8.60
N ILE A 63 3.65 -1.81 -9.70
CA ILE A 63 4.28 -1.68 -11.03
C ILE A 63 5.01 -0.33 -11.16
N ASN A 64 4.44 0.75 -10.63
CA ASN A 64 5.08 2.06 -10.60
C ASN A 64 6.41 2.02 -9.81
N GLU A 65 6.40 1.37 -8.65
CA GLU A 65 7.56 1.24 -7.78
C GLU A 65 8.61 0.26 -8.36
N LYS A 66 8.18 -0.82 -9.01
CA LYS A 66 9.07 -1.79 -9.66
C LYS A 66 9.82 -1.21 -10.86
N SER A 67 9.16 -0.33 -11.63
CA SER A 67 9.80 0.36 -12.76
C SER A 67 10.75 1.48 -12.31
N SER A 68 10.62 1.91 -11.06
CA SER A 68 11.48 2.91 -10.42
C SER A 68 12.79 2.28 -9.94
N VAL A 69 13.92 2.68 -10.54
CA VAL A 69 15.27 2.28 -10.10
C VAL A 69 15.59 2.72 -8.65
N SER A 70 14.84 3.70 -8.12
CA SER A 70 15.14 4.44 -6.90
C SER A 70 14.27 4.08 -5.68
N ASN A 71 13.48 3.00 -5.73
CA ASN A 71 12.60 2.65 -4.60
C ASN A 71 13.31 1.96 -3.43
N THR A 72 14.65 1.93 -3.45
CA THR A 72 15.46 1.48 -2.33
C THR A 72 15.67 2.63 -1.35
N LEU A 73 15.67 2.32 -0.06
CA LEU A 73 16.03 3.29 0.98
C LEU A 73 17.40 3.92 0.67
N ASP A 74 17.43 5.25 0.79
CA ASP A 74 18.66 6.03 0.71
C ASP A 74 19.37 5.96 2.05
N TRP A 75 20.37 5.08 2.16
CA TRP A 75 21.08 4.81 3.41
C TRP A 75 21.71 6.05 4.05
N ASP A 76 22.11 7.04 3.23
CA ASP A 76 22.73 8.27 3.71
C ASP A 76 21.73 9.20 4.42
N LYS A 77 20.42 8.98 4.22
CA LYS A 77 19.33 9.74 4.86
C LYS A 77 18.77 9.06 6.11
N ILE A 78 19.26 7.88 6.46
CA ILE A 78 18.78 7.16 7.63
C ILE A 78 19.49 7.69 8.87
N THR A 79 18.72 8.16 9.84
CA THR A 79 19.21 8.60 11.16
C THR A 79 18.60 7.76 12.26
N SER A 80 19.33 7.58 13.36
CA SER A 80 18.76 6.96 14.56
C SER A 80 17.63 7.84 15.10
N PRO A 81 16.53 7.24 15.57
CA PRO A 81 15.44 8.00 16.19
C PRO A 81 15.94 8.72 17.44
N SER A 82 15.37 9.89 17.69
CA SER A 82 15.58 10.67 18.90
C SER A 82 14.87 10.05 20.11
N VAL A 83 15.25 10.51 21.30
CA VAL A 83 14.66 10.08 22.57
C VAL A 83 13.16 10.40 22.69
N ASP A 84 12.68 11.40 21.94
CA ASP A 84 11.28 11.81 21.90
C ASP A 84 10.48 10.97 20.89
N GLU A 85 11.11 10.49 19.81
CA GLU A 85 10.49 9.59 18.82
C GLU A 85 10.36 8.15 19.34
N VAL A 86 11.30 7.71 20.18
CA VAL A 86 11.29 6.38 20.80
C VAL A 86 11.51 6.52 22.30
N VAL A 87 10.41 6.67 23.03
CA VAL A 87 10.42 6.84 24.49
C VAL A 87 10.69 5.51 25.20
N SER A 88 11.62 5.54 26.17
CA SER A 88 11.91 4.36 27.00
C SER A 88 10.70 4.01 27.87
N TYR A 89 10.39 2.71 27.96
CA TYR A 89 9.32 2.22 28.83
C TYR A 89 9.46 2.69 30.29
N LYS A 90 10.70 2.77 30.81
CA LYS A 90 10.99 3.26 32.18
C LYS A 90 10.64 4.74 32.39
N GLY A 91 10.53 5.51 31.30
CA GLY A 91 10.16 6.93 31.33
C GLY A 91 8.66 7.16 31.18
N LEU A 92 7.86 6.10 30.99
CA LEU A 92 6.41 6.21 31.00
C LEU A 92 5.93 6.36 32.45
N GLU A 93 5.02 7.29 32.70
CA GLU A 93 4.48 7.52 34.03
C GLU A 93 3.70 6.27 34.51
N GLU A 94 4.12 5.68 35.64
CA GLU A 94 3.51 4.48 36.21
C GLU A 94 2.11 4.73 36.81
N ASN A 95 1.68 5.98 36.93
CA ASN A 95 0.51 6.38 37.73
C ASN A 95 -0.70 6.85 36.91
N LEU A 96 -0.83 6.42 35.66
CA LEU A 96 -2.01 6.70 34.84
C LEU A 96 -3.15 5.72 35.13
N ASN A 97 -3.56 5.61 36.40
CA ASN A 97 -4.75 4.85 36.80
C ASN A 97 -6.02 5.61 36.42
N HIS A 98 -6.33 5.59 35.12
CA HIS A 98 -7.56 6.13 34.55
C HIS A 98 -8.40 5.00 33.95
N PRO A 99 -9.28 4.37 34.76
CA PRO A 99 -10.13 3.26 34.30
C PRO A 99 -10.97 3.61 33.04
N LYS A 100 -11.30 4.89 32.86
CA LYS A 100 -12.00 5.41 31.67
C LYS A 100 -11.23 5.26 30.36
N ASN A 101 -9.93 5.00 30.39
CA ASN A 101 -9.14 4.78 29.18
C ASN A 101 -9.46 3.43 28.52
N PHE A 102 -9.91 2.44 29.29
CA PHE A 102 -10.30 1.13 28.76
C PHE A 102 -11.56 1.22 27.90
N ASP A 103 -12.45 2.18 28.15
CA ASP A 103 -13.66 2.41 27.33
C ASP A 103 -13.33 2.77 25.87
N LYS A 104 -12.10 3.24 25.61
CA LYS A 104 -11.62 3.60 24.26
C LYS A 104 -10.65 2.58 23.68
N LEU A 105 -10.21 1.60 24.46
CA LEU A 105 -9.23 0.60 24.02
C LEU A 105 -9.93 -0.55 23.32
N ALA A 106 -9.66 -0.73 22.03
CA ALA A 106 -10.06 -1.93 21.28
C ALA A 106 -8.84 -2.85 21.12
N VAL A 107 -9.00 -4.13 21.48
CA VAL A 107 -7.98 -5.16 21.25
C VAL A 107 -8.40 -5.96 20.03
N LEU A 108 -7.62 -5.86 18.95
CA LEU A 108 -7.81 -6.66 17.74
C LEU A 108 -7.06 -7.99 17.93
N ASN A 109 -7.82 -9.09 18.02
CA ASN A 109 -7.31 -10.46 18.05
C ASN A 109 -7.45 -11.14 16.68
#